data_AF-L1PQD1-F1
#
_entry.id   AF-L1PQD1-F1
#
_cell.length_a   1.000
_cell.length_b   1.000
_cell.length_c   1.000
_cell.angle_alpha   90.00
_cell.angle_beta   90.00
_cell.angle_gamma   90.00
#
_symmetry.space_group_name_H-M   'P 1'
#
loop_
_entity.id
_entity.type
_entity.pdbx_description
1 polymer ?
#
loop_
_entity_poly.entity_id
_entity_poly.type
_entity_poly.pdbx_seq_one_letter_code
_entity_poly.pdbx_strand_id
1 'polypeptide(L)'
;NFASVFSGDKIDLSKRLSSEEAVNALMISQASQNNPNIIDTSKINNLEGIEYIISNPLLKATIYIELSATKKQSIPYLKLGQKVGGFGIVWVDTPNIDLSKAENLIAIQIMNNASIKKIDLSASKAIMQKGVANHNNFSGTAIRFANCSQLEEVIFPDVSKAPAPISAYSISFLNLPALKSTIDLSKLQVVQYIYLGGISAKVIYPTQKFLYYLSRGEKDNTNGTLFFTPTEDIFNRPETKKFVETYIPDKKIGVARFN
;
A
#
# COMPACT_ATOMS: atom_id res chain seq x y z
N ASN A 1 -14.33 1.71 17.13
CA ASN A 1 -15.05 0.57 17.73
C ASN A 1 -16.08 0.08 16.72
N PHE A 2 -16.39 -1.22 16.70
CA PHE A 2 -17.33 -1.87 15.77
C PHE A 2 -18.41 -2.61 16.55
N ALA A 3 -18.89 -2.05 17.65
CA ALA A 3 -19.72 -2.74 18.63
C ALA A 3 -21.03 -3.29 18.03
N SER A 4 -21.53 -2.69 16.94
CA SER A 4 -22.80 -3.12 16.34
C SER A 4 -22.75 -4.54 15.77
N VAL A 5 -21.58 -5.07 15.43
CA VAL A 5 -21.40 -6.42 14.86
C VAL A 5 -20.84 -7.44 15.84
N PHE A 6 -20.67 -7.09 17.12
CA PHE A 6 -20.16 -8.02 18.14
C PHE A 6 -21.27 -8.52 19.07
N SER A 7 -21.07 -9.73 19.59
CA SER A 7 -21.79 -10.32 20.72
C SER A 7 -20.76 -10.93 21.67
N GLY A 8 -20.43 -10.20 22.73
CA GLY A 8 -19.28 -10.51 23.57
C GLY A 8 -17.96 -10.33 22.80
N ASP A 9 -17.15 -11.38 22.77
CA ASP A 9 -15.86 -11.46 22.07
C ASP A 9 -15.96 -12.00 20.64
N LYS A 10 -17.17 -12.31 20.15
CA LYS A 10 -17.41 -12.89 18.83
C LYS A 10 -18.10 -11.91 17.89
N ILE A 11 -17.82 -12.03 16.60
CA ILE A 11 -18.56 -11.34 15.55
C ILE A 11 -19.90 -12.08 15.34
N ASP A 12 -20.99 -11.33 15.43
CA ASP A 12 -22.36 -11.81 15.20
C ASP A 12 -22.78 -11.49 13.77
N LEU A 13 -22.76 -12.50 12.91
CA LEU A 13 -23.06 -12.39 11.48
C LEU A 13 -24.51 -11.96 11.19
N SER A 14 -25.42 -12.08 12.18
CA SER A 14 -26.80 -11.62 12.05
C SER A 14 -26.94 -10.11 12.17
N LYS A 15 -25.96 -9.45 12.79
CA LYS A 15 -25.96 -8.00 13.00
C LYS A 15 -25.30 -7.26 11.84
N ARG A 16 -25.73 -6.03 11.60
CA ARG A 16 -25.21 -5.17 10.54
C ARG A 16 -24.30 -4.09 11.10
N LEU A 17 -23.26 -3.76 10.33
CA LEU A 17 -22.40 -2.61 10.59
C LEU A 17 -23.23 -1.32 10.54
N SER A 18 -23.15 -0.50 11.59
CA SER A 18 -23.84 0.79 11.62
C SER A 18 -23.16 1.81 10.71
N SER A 19 -23.92 2.81 10.24
CA SER A 19 -23.37 3.89 9.41
C SER A 19 -22.32 4.72 10.14
N GLU A 20 -22.46 4.89 11.46
CA GLU A 20 -21.50 5.60 12.30
C GLU A 20 -20.19 4.81 12.44
N GLU A 21 -20.26 3.49 12.56
CA GLU A 21 -19.08 2.64 12.67
C GLU A 21 -18.39 2.39 11.33
N ALA A 22 -19.11 2.51 10.22
CA ALA A 22 -18.60 2.27 8.88
C ALA A 22 -17.45 3.21 8.45
N VAL A 23 -17.25 4.34 9.13
CA VAL A 23 -16.12 5.25 8.87
C VAL A 23 -14.93 5.02 9.80
N ASN A 24 -15.07 4.15 10.80
CA ASN A 24 -14.00 3.86 11.75
C ASN A 24 -12.91 3.03 11.07
N ALA A 25 -11.65 3.43 11.28
CA ALA A 25 -10.52 2.62 10.85
C ALA A 25 -10.54 1.25 11.55
N LEU A 26 -10.30 0.18 10.79
CA LEU A 26 -10.06 -1.16 11.33
C LEU A 26 -8.55 -1.32 11.51
N MET A 27 -8.10 -1.13 12.74
CA MET A 27 -6.68 -1.15 13.10
C MET A 27 -6.45 -2.27 14.10
N ILE A 28 -5.72 -3.31 13.71
CA ILE A 28 -5.25 -4.38 14.59
C ILE A 28 -3.73 -4.39 14.47
N SER A 29 -3.01 -4.14 15.56
CA SER A 29 -1.54 -4.21 15.56
C SER A 29 -1.05 -4.89 16.82
N GLN A 30 -0.13 -5.84 16.63
CA GLN A 30 0.64 -6.46 17.71
C GLN A 30 1.92 -5.70 18.07
N ALA A 31 2.17 -4.54 17.44
CA ALA A 31 3.24 -3.65 17.87
C ALA A 31 2.97 -3.12 19.29
N SER A 32 4.04 -2.84 20.04
CA SER A 32 3.93 -2.27 21.40
C SER A 32 3.15 -0.96 21.36
N GLN A 33 1.98 -0.92 22.00
CA GLN A 33 1.21 0.30 22.14
C GLN A 33 1.61 1.04 23.42
N ASN A 34 2.33 2.14 23.26
CA ASN A 34 2.80 2.93 24.40
C ASN A 34 1.89 4.15 24.68
N ASN A 35 0.89 4.42 23.84
CA ASN A 35 -0.07 5.50 24.04
C ASN A 35 -1.34 4.97 24.75
N PRO A 36 -1.62 5.40 26.00
CA PRO A 36 -2.77 4.94 26.77
C PRO A 36 -4.12 5.40 26.18
N ASN A 37 -4.12 6.37 25.27
CA ASN A 37 -5.33 6.86 24.59
C ASN A 37 -5.71 6.03 23.35
N ILE A 38 -4.90 5.03 22.99
CA ILE A 38 -5.18 4.14 21.86
C ILE A 38 -5.66 2.80 22.40
N ILE A 39 -6.71 2.25 21.80
CA ILE A 39 -7.19 0.91 22.12
C ILE A 39 -6.05 -0.08 21.85
N ASP A 40 -5.60 -0.75 22.90
CA ASP A 40 -4.59 -1.80 22.80
C ASP A 40 -5.18 -3.02 22.08
N THR A 41 -4.74 -3.23 20.83
CA THR A 41 -5.14 -4.37 20.01
C THR A 41 -4.10 -5.48 20.00
N SER A 42 -3.02 -5.35 20.78
CA SER A 42 -1.92 -6.35 20.82
C SER A 42 -2.35 -7.70 21.40
N LYS A 43 -3.47 -7.71 22.14
CA LYS A 43 -4.09 -8.89 22.73
C LYS A 43 -5.01 -9.64 21.76
N ILE A 44 -5.35 -9.03 20.61
CA ILE A 44 -6.17 -9.70 19.59
C ILE A 44 -5.27 -10.73 18.89
N ASN A 45 -5.59 -12.01 19.13
CA ASN A 45 -4.83 -13.15 18.61
C ASN A 45 -5.66 -14.05 17.67
N ASN A 46 -6.92 -13.70 17.40
CA ASN A 46 -7.80 -14.41 16.46
C ASN A 46 -8.42 -13.39 15.50
N LEU A 47 -8.37 -13.68 14.20
CA LEU A 47 -8.95 -12.86 13.13
C LEU A 47 -10.19 -13.50 12.49
N GLU A 48 -10.71 -14.60 13.05
CA GLU A 48 -11.90 -15.28 12.53
C GLU A 48 -13.10 -14.32 12.39
N GLY A 49 -13.73 -14.33 11.22
CA GLY A 49 -14.90 -13.51 10.90
C GLY A 49 -14.58 -12.06 10.52
N ILE A 50 -13.31 -11.62 10.56
CA ILE A 50 -12.94 -10.25 10.18
C ILE A 50 -13.28 -9.93 8.72
N GLU A 51 -13.35 -10.94 7.87
CA GLU A 51 -13.80 -10.83 6.48
C GLU A 51 -15.21 -10.25 6.38
N TYR A 52 -16.08 -10.45 7.38
CA TYR A 52 -17.43 -9.90 7.41
C TYR A 52 -17.43 -8.38 7.55
N ILE A 53 -16.51 -7.84 8.37
CA ILE A 53 -16.35 -6.40 8.54
C ILE A 53 -15.72 -5.82 7.27
N ILE A 54 -14.62 -6.41 6.79
CA ILE A 54 -13.84 -5.92 5.64
C ILE A 54 -14.67 -5.90 4.36
N SER A 55 -15.49 -6.94 4.14
CA SER A 55 -16.34 -7.05 2.95
C SER A 55 -17.63 -6.24 3.03
N ASN A 56 -17.90 -5.56 4.15
CA ASN A 56 -19.12 -4.81 4.33
C ASN A 56 -19.20 -3.64 3.32
N PRO A 57 -20.27 -3.53 2.51
CA PRO A 57 -20.41 -2.47 1.50
C PRO A 57 -20.46 -1.04 2.04
N LEU A 58 -20.79 -0.87 3.33
CA LEU A 58 -20.83 0.45 3.97
C LEU A 58 -19.44 0.91 4.40
N LEU A 59 -18.50 -0.01 4.63
CA LEU A 59 -17.19 0.30 5.19
C LEU A 59 -16.42 1.28 4.30
N LYS A 60 -16.21 2.49 4.82
CA LYS A 60 -15.50 3.61 4.21
C LYS A 60 -14.32 3.97 5.10
N ALA A 61 -13.37 3.05 5.23
CA ALA A 61 -12.30 3.16 6.20
C ALA A 61 -10.96 2.69 5.64
N THR A 62 -9.91 2.95 6.41
CA THR A 62 -8.62 2.26 6.25
C THR A 62 -8.65 0.99 7.08
N ILE A 63 -8.16 -0.10 6.50
CA ILE A 63 -7.98 -1.39 7.13
C ILE A 63 -6.48 -1.63 7.25
N TYR A 64 -5.99 -1.89 8.46
CA TYR A 64 -4.60 -2.24 8.72
C TYR A 64 -4.55 -3.34 9.78
N ILE A 65 -3.98 -4.48 9.40
CA ILE A 65 -3.80 -5.64 10.28
C ILE A 65 -2.32 -6.01 10.29
N GLU A 66 -1.69 -5.88 11.43
CA GLU A 66 -0.29 -6.19 11.65
C GLU A 66 -0.17 -7.19 12.79
N LEU A 67 0.25 -8.40 12.44
CA LEU A 67 0.62 -9.43 13.39
C LEU A 67 2.15 -9.51 13.52
N SER A 68 2.63 -10.47 14.30
CA SER A 68 4.05 -10.78 14.44
C SER A 68 4.41 -12.08 13.71
N ALA A 69 5.68 -12.27 13.40
CA ALA A 69 6.19 -13.50 12.79
C ALA A 69 5.79 -14.77 13.55
N THR A 70 5.73 -14.70 14.89
CA THR A 70 5.38 -15.81 15.78
C THR A 70 3.87 -16.02 15.93
N LYS A 71 3.04 -15.05 15.55
CA LYS A 71 1.57 -15.10 15.68
C LYS A 71 0.85 -14.90 14.34
N LYS A 72 1.55 -15.17 13.24
CA LYS A 72 0.98 -15.07 11.89
C LYS A 72 -0.28 -15.93 11.77
N GLN A 73 -1.27 -15.43 11.05
CA GLN A 73 -2.54 -16.11 10.82
C GLN A 73 -2.85 -16.17 9.32
N SER A 74 -3.78 -17.05 8.95
CA SER A 74 -4.28 -17.12 7.58
C SER A 74 -5.73 -16.69 7.49
N ILE A 75 -6.03 -15.88 6.47
CA ILE A 75 -7.39 -15.61 6.03
C ILE A 75 -7.49 -16.12 4.59
N PRO A 76 -8.31 -17.14 4.27
CA PRO A 76 -8.30 -17.76 2.94
C PRO A 76 -8.69 -16.81 1.80
N TYR A 77 -9.56 -15.84 2.09
CA TYR A 77 -10.13 -14.93 1.11
C TYR A 77 -10.54 -13.61 1.75
N LEU A 78 -10.16 -12.50 1.14
CA LEU A 78 -10.64 -11.17 1.48
C LEU A 78 -11.21 -10.48 0.26
N LYS A 79 -12.35 -9.81 0.42
CA LYS A 79 -12.96 -8.97 -0.62
C LYS A 79 -13.15 -7.56 -0.09
N LEU A 80 -12.59 -6.59 -0.80
CA LEU A 80 -12.71 -5.19 -0.40
C LEU A 80 -13.93 -4.54 -1.05
N GLY A 81 -14.65 -3.75 -0.25
CA GLY A 81 -15.73 -2.90 -0.73
C GLY A 81 -15.23 -1.67 -1.48
N GLN A 82 -16.13 -1.05 -2.25
CA GLN A 82 -15.83 0.12 -3.09
C GLN A 82 -15.32 1.33 -2.33
N LYS A 83 -15.76 1.50 -1.09
CA LYS A 83 -15.51 2.70 -0.29
C LYS A 83 -14.25 2.60 0.57
N VAL A 84 -13.59 1.45 0.61
CA VAL A 84 -12.35 1.24 1.38
C VAL A 84 -11.26 2.16 0.82
N GLY A 85 -10.65 2.96 1.70
CA GLY A 85 -9.63 3.94 1.33
C GLY A 85 -8.22 3.37 1.39
N GLY A 86 -7.92 2.50 2.36
CA GLY A 86 -6.59 1.92 2.50
C GLY A 86 -6.67 0.48 2.98
N PHE A 87 -5.72 -0.34 2.56
CA PHE A 87 -5.64 -1.74 2.95
C PHE A 87 -4.20 -2.15 3.23
N GLY A 88 -3.95 -2.64 4.44
CA GLY A 88 -2.64 -3.10 4.87
C GLY A 88 -2.74 -4.42 5.61
N ILE A 89 -1.95 -5.41 5.21
CA ILE A 89 -1.74 -6.63 5.99
C ILE A 89 -0.24 -6.94 6.13
N VAL A 90 0.17 -7.28 7.34
CA VAL A 90 1.55 -7.65 7.69
C VAL A 90 1.51 -8.91 8.55
N TRP A 91 2.22 -9.96 8.13
CA TRP A 91 2.19 -11.29 8.77
C TRP A 91 0.78 -11.92 8.82
N VAL A 92 -0.07 -11.58 7.84
CA VAL A 92 -1.35 -12.25 7.58
C VAL A 92 -1.26 -12.90 6.20
N ASP A 93 -1.36 -14.23 6.17
CA ASP A 93 -1.32 -14.99 4.93
C ASP A 93 -2.71 -15.03 4.30
N THR A 94 -2.84 -14.43 3.11
CA THR A 94 -4.09 -14.35 2.38
C THR A 94 -3.82 -14.64 0.92
N PRO A 95 -4.11 -15.86 0.43
CA PRO A 95 -3.81 -16.26 -0.93
C PRO A 95 -4.67 -15.54 -1.97
N ASN A 96 -5.87 -15.08 -1.57
CA ASN A 96 -6.83 -14.45 -2.46
C ASN A 96 -7.35 -13.13 -1.88
N ILE A 97 -7.03 -12.02 -2.56
CA ILE A 97 -7.55 -10.69 -2.22
C ILE A 97 -8.29 -10.16 -3.45
N ASP A 98 -9.62 -10.10 -3.36
CA ASP A 98 -10.48 -9.55 -4.39
C ASP A 98 -10.60 -8.02 -4.22
N LEU A 99 -9.90 -7.32 -5.12
CA LEU A 99 -9.89 -5.87 -5.25
C LEU A 99 -10.75 -5.38 -6.43
N SER A 100 -11.52 -6.25 -7.09
CA SER A 100 -12.29 -5.93 -8.30
C SER A 100 -13.31 -4.81 -8.13
N LYS A 101 -13.69 -4.50 -6.88
CA LYS A 101 -14.62 -3.42 -6.54
C LYS A 101 -13.95 -2.23 -5.84
N ALA A 102 -12.66 -2.28 -5.53
CA ALA A 102 -11.98 -1.33 -4.65
C ALA A 102 -11.65 0.02 -5.32
N GLU A 103 -12.66 0.73 -5.82
CA GLU A 103 -12.49 1.96 -6.60
C GLU A 103 -11.82 3.11 -5.82
N ASN A 104 -12.10 3.23 -4.52
CA ASN A 104 -11.58 4.32 -3.69
C ASN A 104 -10.24 3.99 -3.00
N LEU A 105 -9.66 2.82 -3.27
CA LEU A 105 -8.41 2.42 -2.65
C LEU A 105 -7.30 3.40 -3.06
N ILE A 106 -6.71 4.10 -2.10
CA ILE A 106 -5.59 5.02 -2.28
C ILE A 106 -4.26 4.38 -1.89
N ALA A 107 -4.27 3.44 -0.94
CA ALA A 107 -3.06 2.84 -0.41
C ALA A 107 -3.21 1.33 -0.20
N ILE A 108 -2.18 0.58 -0.57
CA ILE A 108 -2.07 -0.86 -0.35
C ILE A 108 -0.70 -1.23 0.24
N GLN A 109 -0.73 -2.06 1.28
CA GLN A 109 0.45 -2.68 1.87
C GLN A 109 0.20 -4.18 2.07
N ILE A 110 1.06 -5.02 1.51
CA ILE A 110 1.06 -6.47 1.79
C ILE A 110 2.48 -6.88 2.07
N MET A 111 2.72 -7.35 3.29
CA MET A 111 4.06 -7.70 3.75
C MET A 111 4.06 -9.06 4.45
N ASN A 112 5.10 -9.86 4.19
CA ASN A 112 5.29 -11.18 4.79
C ASN A 112 4.09 -12.12 4.55
N ASN A 113 3.57 -12.11 3.32
CA ASN A 113 2.49 -13.01 2.88
C ASN A 113 3.09 -14.15 2.05
N ALA A 114 2.82 -15.40 2.42
CA ALA A 114 3.53 -16.56 1.89
C ALA A 114 2.87 -17.13 0.61
N SER A 115 1.60 -16.82 0.37
CA SER A 115 0.77 -17.53 -0.60
C SER A 115 0.14 -16.67 -1.68
N ILE A 116 0.11 -15.33 -1.53
CA ILE A 116 -0.47 -14.43 -2.54
C ILE A 116 0.29 -14.50 -3.85
N LYS A 117 -0.43 -14.66 -4.96
CA LYS A 117 0.17 -14.78 -6.31
C LYS A 117 -0.09 -13.60 -7.22
N LYS A 118 -1.23 -12.93 -7.04
CA LYS A 118 -1.67 -11.84 -7.90
C LYS A 118 -2.30 -10.74 -7.09
N ILE A 119 -1.96 -9.50 -7.42
CA ILE A 119 -2.63 -8.31 -6.92
C ILE A 119 -3.10 -7.49 -8.12
N ASP A 120 -4.40 -7.27 -8.21
CA ASP A 120 -5.02 -6.51 -9.29
C ASP A 120 -5.55 -5.18 -8.77
N LEU A 121 -4.86 -4.09 -9.10
CA LEU A 121 -5.24 -2.73 -8.72
C LEU A 121 -6.03 -2.01 -9.81
N SER A 122 -6.40 -2.70 -10.91
CA SER A 122 -7.02 -2.08 -12.09
C SER A 122 -8.34 -1.38 -11.81
N ALA A 123 -9.09 -1.84 -10.79
CA ALA A 123 -10.35 -1.24 -10.38
C ALA A 123 -10.18 0.09 -9.63
N SER A 124 -9.00 0.38 -9.06
CA SER A 124 -8.79 1.61 -8.30
C SER A 124 -8.78 2.82 -9.22
N LYS A 125 -9.59 3.83 -8.87
CA LYS A 125 -9.64 5.15 -9.51
C LYS A 125 -8.87 6.20 -8.72
N ALA A 126 -8.18 5.79 -7.64
CA ALA A 126 -7.58 6.71 -6.68
C ALA A 126 -6.07 6.48 -6.47
N ILE A 127 -5.57 5.24 -6.58
CA ILE A 127 -4.12 4.96 -6.56
C ILE A 127 -3.45 5.71 -7.71
N MET A 128 -2.50 6.56 -7.35
CA MET A 128 -1.71 7.43 -8.22
C MET A 128 -2.47 8.57 -8.90
N GLN A 129 -3.74 8.79 -8.54
CA GLN A 129 -4.66 9.71 -9.23
C GLN A 129 -5.14 10.86 -8.33
N LYS A 130 -4.47 11.13 -7.21
CA LYS A 130 -4.83 12.20 -6.26
C LYS A 130 -4.27 13.59 -6.60
N GLY A 131 -3.48 13.73 -7.65
CA GLY A 131 -2.86 15.01 -8.00
C GLY A 131 -1.84 15.49 -6.95
N VAL A 132 -1.73 16.80 -6.74
CA VAL A 132 -0.79 17.40 -5.76
C VAL A 132 -1.30 17.43 -4.31
N ALA A 133 -2.41 16.74 -3.99
CA ALA A 133 -2.98 16.74 -2.64
C ALA A 133 -1.94 16.33 -1.59
N ASN A 134 -2.03 16.83 -0.35
CA ASN A 134 -1.01 16.53 0.66
C ASN A 134 -0.88 15.01 0.92
N HIS A 135 0.28 14.46 0.57
CA HIS A 135 0.61 13.05 0.66
C HIS A 135 1.42 12.78 1.95
N ASN A 136 0.80 12.73 3.13
CA ASN A 136 1.52 12.28 4.33
C ASN A 136 1.37 10.75 4.52
N ASN A 137 2.06 10.18 5.52
CA ASN A 137 2.10 8.74 5.84
C ASN A 137 0.72 8.05 5.94
N PHE A 138 -0.38 8.79 6.09
CA PHE A 138 -1.75 8.26 6.21
C PHE A 138 -2.73 8.83 5.17
N SER A 139 -2.35 9.83 4.38
CA SER A 139 -3.23 10.50 3.41
C SER A 139 -2.79 10.37 1.94
N GLY A 140 -1.55 9.89 1.73
CA GLY A 140 -0.95 9.76 0.41
C GLY A 140 -1.11 8.39 -0.23
N THR A 141 -1.10 8.35 -1.57
CA THR A 141 -1.04 7.10 -2.32
C THR A 141 0.19 6.28 -1.93
N ALA A 142 0.02 5.03 -1.52
CA ALA A 142 1.13 4.13 -1.20
C ALA A 142 0.93 2.74 -1.82
N ILE A 143 1.97 2.21 -2.45
CA ILE A 143 1.98 0.82 -2.93
C ILE A 143 3.19 0.16 -2.29
N ARG A 144 2.97 -0.82 -1.42
CA ARG A 144 4.03 -1.49 -0.67
C ARG A 144 3.85 -3.00 -0.69
N PHE A 145 4.76 -3.69 -1.36
CA PHE A 145 4.83 -5.14 -1.37
C PHE A 145 6.21 -5.56 -0.88
N ALA A 146 6.26 -6.35 0.19
CA ALA A 146 7.52 -6.81 0.77
C ALA A 146 7.47 -8.27 1.24
N ASN A 147 8.50 -9.06 0.94
CA ASN A 147 8.63 -10.44 1.42
C ASN A 147 7.42 -11.32 1.04
N CYS A 148 6.93 -11.17 -0.19
CA CYS A 148 5.86 -12.00 -0.75
C CYS A 148 6.46 -12.96 -1.78
N SER A 149 6.92 -14.13 -1.32
CA SER A 149 7.74 -15.04 -2.13
C SER A 149 7.01 -15.65 -3.33
N GLN A 150 5.68 -15.70 -3.30
CA GLN A 150 4.85 -16.25 -4.38
C GLN A 150 4.17 -15.18 -5.23
N LEU A 151 4.38 -13.87 -4.99
CA LEU A 151 3.73 -12.82 -5.76
C LEU A 151 4.32 -12.76 -7.17
N GLU A 152 3.55 -13.18 -8.17
CA GLU A 152 3.96 -13.28 -9.57
C GLU A 152 3.52 -12.07 -10.40
N GLU A 153 2.36 -11.49 -10.09
CA GLU A 153 1.72 -10.47 -10.92
C GLU A 153 1.16 -9.32 -10.07
N VAL A 154 1.50 -8.09 -10.47
CA VAL A 154 0.86 -6.86 -10.00
C VAL A 154 0.33 -6.10 -11.22
N ILE A 155 -0.98 -5.84 -11.25
CA ILE A 155 -1.62 -5.04 -12.29
C ILE A 155 -1.88 -3.65 -11.73
N PHE A 156 -1.32 -2.62 -12.35
CA PHE A 156 -1.53 -1.22 -11.96
C PHE A 156 -2.84 -0.65 -12.55
N PRO A 157 -3.43 0.38 -11.93
CA PRO A 157 -4.55 1.10 -12.52
C PRO A 157 -4.15 1.83 -13.81
N ASP A 158 -5.09 1.97 -14.75
CA ASP A 158 -4.88 2.85 -15.90
C ASP A 158 -5.01 4.32 -15.47
N VAL A 159 -3.87 5.00 -15.46
CA VAL A 159 -3.78 6.43 -15.12
C VAL A 159 -3.78 7.34 -16.35
N SER A 160 -4.07 6.83 -17.55
CA SER A 160 -4.05 7.61 -18.82
C SER A 160 -4.97 8.84 -18.81
N LYS A 161 -6.10 8.77 -18.10
CA LYS A 161 -7.12 9.83 -18.00
C LYS A 161 -7.15 10.52 -16.64
N ALA A 162 -6.21 10.19 -15.76
CA ALA A 162 -6.17 10.71 -14.41
C ALA A 162 -5.75 12.19 -14.39
N PRO A 163 -6.18 12.96 -13.37
CA PRO A 163 -5.73 14.34 -13.22
C PRO A 163 -4.22 14.39 -12.98
N ALA A 164 -3.54 15.30 -13.68
CA ALA A 164 -2.13 15.55 -13.44
C ALA A 164 -1.90 16.34 -12.12
N PRO A 165 -0.78 16.11 -11.42
CA PRO A 165 0.23 15.10 -11.71
C PRO A 165 -0.19 13.71 -11.24
N ILE A 166 0.26 12.68 -11.96
CA ILE A 166 0.25 11.30 -11.46
C ILE A 166 1.21 11.22 -10.28
N SER A 167 0.70 10.91 -9.09
CA SER A 167 1.39 11.16 -7.83
C SER A 167 1.33 10.01 -6.84
N ALA A 168 2.47 9.72 -6.20
CA ALA A 168 2.53 8.78 -5.10
C ALA A 168 3.25 9.39 -3.88
N TYR A 169 2.93 8.90 -2.69
CA TYR A 169 3.78 9.13 -1.53
C TYR A 169 4.96 8.16 -1.53
N SER A 170 4.67 6.87 -1.58
CA SER A 170 5.69 5.82 -1.53
C SER A 170 5.35 4.65 -2.45
N ILE A 171 6.34 4.16 -3.18
CA ILE A 171 6.27 2.92 -3.97
C ILE A 171 7.37 1.99 -3.48
N SER A 172 7.03 0.75 -3.16
CA SER A 172 7.96 -0.22 -2.59
C SER A 172 7.72 -1.63 -3.12
N PHE A 173 8.75 -2.20 -3.73
CA PHE A 173 8.78 -3.58 -4.22
C PHE A 173 10.06 -4.22 -3.69
N LEU A 174 9.92 -5.01 -2.62
CA LEU A 174 11.04 -5.54 -1.85
C LEU A 174 10.94 -7.06 -1.69
N ASN A 175 11.98 -7.80 -2.05
CA ASN A 175 12.06 -9.25 -1.87
C ASN A 175 10.82 -9.97 -2.44
N LEU A 176 10.64 -9.84 -3.76
CA LEU A 176 9.54 -10.44 -4.53
C LEU A 176 10.16 -11.32 -5.63
N PRO A 177 10.79 -12.45 -5.28
CA PRO A 177 11.59 -13.26 -6.21
C PRO A 177 10.78 -13.89 -7.34
N ALA A 178 9.48 -14.07 -7.17
CA ALA A 178 8.59 -14.65 -8.19
C ALA A 178 7.95 -13.59 -9.12
N LEU A 179 8.18 -12.29 -8.90
CA LEU A 179 7.48 -11.22 -9.62
C LEU A 179 7.92 -11.19 -11.09
N LYS A 180 6.95 -11.42 -11.99
CA LYS A 180 7.14 -11.46 -13.46
C LYS A 180 6.60 -10.22 -14.16
N SER A 181 5.53 -9.62 -13.63
CA SER A 181 4.92 -8.42 -14.21
C SER A 181 5.89 -7.25 -14.22
N THR A 182 5.87 -6.46 -15.30
CA THR A 182 6.64 -5.21 -15.38
C THR A 182 6.11 -4.21 -14.35
N ILE A 183 7.01 -3.59 -13.59
CA ILE A 183 6.70 -2.47 -12.72
C ILE A 183 6.76 -1.19 -13.58
N ASP A 184 5.61 -0.79 -14.13
CA ASP A 184 5.53 0.38 -15.01
C ASP A 184 5.23 1.66 -14.22
N LEU A 185 6.27 2.48 -14.03
CA LEU A 185 6.21 3.80 -13.39
C LEU A 185 6.34 4.93 -14.42
N SER A 186 6.26 4.65 -15.73
CA SER A 186 6.53 5.63 -16.80
C SER A 186 5.69 6.90 -16.69
N LYS A 187 4.42 6.77 -16.28
CA LYS A 187 3.50 7.91 -16.15
C LYS A 187 3.64 8.68 -14.82
N LEU A 188 4.42 8.19 -13.86
CA LEU A 188 4.59 8.84 -12.57
C LEU A 188 5.30 10.19 -12.74
N GLN A 189 4.77 11.24 -12.13
CA GLN A 189 5.32 12.61 -12.26
C GLN A 189 5.90 13.13 -10.96
N VAL A 190 5.45 12.60 -9.82
CA VAL A 190 5.93 12.98 -8.49
C VAL A 190 5.82 11.82 -7.52
N VAL A 191 6.88 11.56 -6.76
CA VAL A 191 6.85 10.64 -5.61
C VAL A 191 7.88 11.03 -4.58
N GLN A 192 7.58 10.80 -3.30
CA GLN A 192 8.52 11.07 -2.22
C GLN A 192 9.51 9.91 -2.04
N TYR A 193 9.04 8.67 -2.07
CA TYR A 193 9.86 7.48 -1.80
C TYR A 193 9.70 6.40 -2.85
N ILE A 194 10.80 5.88 -3.36
CA ILE A 194 10.87 4.65 -4.16
C ILE A 194 11.90 3.71 -3.53
N TYR A 195 11.44 2.51 -3.17
CA TYR A 195 12.27 1.43 -2.63
C TYR A 195 12.17 0.21 -3.53
N LEU A 196 13.30 -0.26 -4.05
CA LEU A 196 13.35 -1.40 -4.97
C LEU A 196 14.47 -2.34 -4.53
N GLY A 197 14.18 -3.64 -4.42
CA GLY A 197 15.21 -4.60 -4.03
C GLY A 197 14.72 -6.04 -4.07
N GLY A 198 15.60 -6.98 -4.37
CA GLY A 198 15.26 -8.41 -4.40
C GLY A 198 14.13 -8.72 -5.40
N ILE A 199 14.17 -8.10 -6.57
CA ILE A 199 13.23 -8.31 -7.68
C ILE A 199 13.98 -8.55 -8.98
N SER A 200 13.53 -9.51 -9.79
CA SER A 200 14.02 -9.72 -11.17
C SER A 200 13.18 -8.97 -12.21
N ALA A 201 11.97 -8.53 -11.84
CA ALA A 201 11.05 -7.83 -12.73
C ALA A 201 11.68 -6.58 -13.38
N LYS A 202 11.29 -6.33 -14.62
CA LYS A 202 11.63 -5.10 -15.35
C LYS A 202 10.94 -3.91 -14.67
N VAL A 203 11.65 -2.79 -14.55
CA VAL A 203 11.10 -1.52 -14.08
C VAL A 203 11.14 -0.52 -15.23
N ILE A 204 10.02 0.13 -15.53
CA ILE A 204 9.97 1.23 -16.50
C ILE A 204 9.86 2.52 -15.71
N TYR A 205 10.85 3.40 -15.88
CA TYR A 205 10.92 4.68 -15.18
C TYR A 205 10.29 5.82 -16.00
N PRO A 206 9.89 6.92 -15.33
CA PRO A 206 9.50 8.16 -16.00
C PRO A 206 10.57 8.68 -16.96
N THR A 207 10.13 9.23 -18.09
CA THR A 207 11.00 9.90 -19.08
C THR A 207 10.78 11.41 -19.16
N GLN A 208 9.88 11.94 -18.34
CA GLN A 208 9.62 13.36 -18.14
C GLN A 208 10.45 13.91 -16.96
N LYS A 209 10.69 15.22 -16.94
CA LYS A 209 11.33 15.88 -15.80
C LYS A 209 10.47 15.67 -14.54
N PHE A 210 11.08 15.10 -13.51
CA PHE A 210 10.39 14.76 -12.26
C PHE A 210 10.06 16.01 -11.42
N LEU A 211 8.91 15.99 -10.75
CA LEU A 211 8.54 16.96 -9.72
C LEU A 211 8.92 16.41 -8.33
N TYR A 212 8.98 17.28 -7.32
CA TYR A 212 9.43 16.89 -5.98
C TYR A 212 8.44 17.27 -4.87
N TYR A 213 8.47 16.45 -3.81
CA TYR A 213 7.78 16.67 -2.55
C TYR A 213 8.82 16.97 -1.44
N LEU A 214 8.39 17.72 -0.42
CA LEU A 214 9.02 17.77 0.91
C LEU A 214 8.71 16.46 1.66
N SER A 215 9.48 16.14 2.70
CA SER A 215 9.33 14.91 3.51
C SER A 215 7.92 14.64 4.06
N ARG A 216 7.05 15.66 4.09
CA ARG A 216 5.64 15.60 4.52
C ARG A 216 4.61 15.44 3.39
N GLY A 217 5.04 15.36 2.13
CA GLY A 217 4.16 15.20 0.96
C GLY A 217 3.67 16.48 0.32
N GLU A 218 4.26 17.62 0.68
CA GLU A 218 3.93 18.93 0.12
C GLU A 218 4.79 19.19 -1.12
N LYS A 219 4.17 19.60 -2.24
CA LYS A 219 4.91 19.82 -3.49
C LYS A 219 5.83 21.01 -3.35
N ASP A 220 7.13 20.78 -3.51
CA ASP A 220 8.15 21.83 -3.54
C ASP A 220 9.26 21.39 -4.50
N ASN A 221 9.33 21.99 -5.69
CA ASN A 221 10.36 21.66 -6.66
C ASN A 221 11.72 22.32 -6.33
N THR A 222 11.74 23.28 -5.41
CA THR A 222 12.93 24.03 -4.99
C THR A 222 13.64 23.31 -3.86
N ASN A 223 12.92 22.87 -2.82
CA ASN A 223 13.50 22.24 -1.64
C ASN A 223 13.19 20.73 -1.54
N GLY A 224 12.25 20.22 -2.35
CA GLY A 224 11.87 18.82 -2.34
C GLY A 224 12.98 17.90 -2.85
N THR A 225 12.86 16.63 -2.49
CA THR A 225 13.85 15.58 -2.83
C THR A 225 13.10 14.27 -3.06
N LEU A 226 13.51 13.53 -4.09
CA LEU A 226 13.11 12.13 -4.24
C LEU A 226 14.00 11.26 -3.36
N PHE A 227 13.44 10.45 -2.48
CA PHE A 227 14.19 9.37 -1.83
C PHE A 227 14.15 8.12 -2.70
N PHE A 228 15.27 7.83 -3.37
CA PHE A 228 15.39 6.68 -4.26
C PHE A 228 16.41 5.70 -3.68
N THR A 229 15.92 4.54 -3.25
CA THR A 229 16.74 3.53 -2.54
C THR A 229 16.60 2.17 -3.24
N PRO A 230 17.21 1.99 -4.43
CA PRO A 230 17.36 0.68 -5.05
C PRO A 230 18.50 -0.12 -4.39
N THR A 231 18.43 -1.45 -4.44
CA THR A 231 19.61 -2.30 -4.22
C THR A 231 20.63 -2.12 -5.33
N GLU A 232 21.89 -2.49 -5.07
CA GLU A 232 23.00 -2.30 -6.03
C GLU A 232 22.76 -2.95 -7.39
N ASP A 233 22.20 -4.16 -7.41
CA ASP A 233 21.88 -4.88 -8.64
C ASP A 233 20.82 -4.15 -9.49
N ILE A 234 19.85 -3.50 -8.84
CA ILE A 234 18.82 -2.69 -9.52
C ILE A 234 19.42 -1.37 -9.98
N PHE A 235 20.22 -0.71 -9.14
CA PHE A 235 20.90 0.54 -9.50
C PHE A 235 21.80 0.36 -10.72
N ASN A 236 22.44 -0.80 -10.85
CA ASN A 236 23.35 -1.10 -11.96
C ASN A 236 22.66 -1.34 -13.31
N ARG A 237 21.33 -1.45 -13.36
CA ARG A 237 20.56 -1.62 -14.61
C ARG A 237 20.65 -0.38 -15.49
N PRO A 238 20.83 -0.51 -16.83
CA PRO A 238 20.95 0.63 -17.73
C PRO A 238 19.77 1.62 -17.65
N GLU A 239 18.54 1.11 -17.53
CA GLU A 239 17.33 1.93 -17.41
C GLU A 239 17.28 2.73 -16.11
N THR A 240 17.79 2.18 -15.01
CA THR A 240 17.85 2.86 -13.71
C THR A 240 18.89 3.95 -13.70
N LYS A 241 20.10 3.68 -14.23
CA LYS A 241 21.14 4.70 -14.40
C LYS A 241 20.67 5.85 -15.27
N LYS A 242 20.05 5.54 -16.42
CA LYS A 242 19.49 6.55 -17.33
C LYS A 242 18.44 7.42 -16.63
N PHE A 243 17.56 6.83 -15.82
CA PHE A 243 16.56 7.58 -15.06
C PHE A 243 17.21 8.58 -14.10
N VAL A 244 18.18 8.13 -13.30
CA VAL A 244 18.90 8.96 -12.33
C VAL A 244 19.69 10.07 -13.02
N GLU A 245 20.39 9.76 -14.12
CA GLU A 245 21.29 10.69 -14.79
C GLU A 245 20.55 11.71 -15.67
N THR A 246 19.45 11.31 -16.32
CA THR A 246 18.77 12.13 -17.34
C THR A 246 17.51 12.81 -16.81
N TYR A 247 16.68 12.09 -16.06
CA TYR A 247 15.32 12.53 -15.71
C TYR A 247 15.22 13.09 -14.28
N ILE A 248 16.30 12.97 -13.51
CA ILE A 248 16.53 13.68 -12.25
C ILE A 248 17.70 14.68 -12.41
N PRO A 249 17.61 15.65 -13.35
CA PRO A 249 18.74 16.47 -13.78
C PRO A 249 19.34 17.35 -12.67
N ASP A 250 18.52 17.70 -11.66
CA ASP A 250 18.95 18.53 -10.54
C ASP A 250 19.57 17.69 -9.39
N LYS A 251 19.72 16.36 -9.59
CA LYS A 251 20.29 15.37 -8.65
C LYS A 251 19.72 15.46 -7.22
N LYS A 252 18.47 15.91 -7.06
CA LYS A 252 17.77 15.97 -5.77
C LYS A 252 17.29 14.59 -5.34
N ILE A 253 18.26 13.72 -5.07
CA ILE A 253 18.08 12.34 -4.65
C ILE A 253 18.64 12.18 -3.25
N GLY A 254 17.81 11.71 -2.34
CA GLY A 254 18.21 11.23 -1.03
C GLY A 254 18.17 9.71 -0.97
N VAL A 255 18.86 9.14 0.02
CA VAL A 255 18.72 7.74 0.41
C VAL A 255 17.96 7.70 1.73
N ALA A 256 16.91 6.88 1.82
CA ALA A 256 16.14 6.71 3.04
C ALA A 256 16.27 5.28 3.53
N ARG A 257 16.24 5.09 4.86
CA ARG A 257 16.14 3.75 5.44
C ARG A 257 14.69 3.29 5.37
N PHE A 258 14.49 2.08 4.89
CA PHE A 258 13.20 1.39 4.99
C PHE A 258 13.06 0.96 6.45
N ASN A 259 12.11 1.56 7.17
CA ASN A 259 11.73 1.14 8.53
C ASN A 259 10.52 0.21 8.44
#